data_AF-A0A1A3B1T7-F1
#
_entry.id   AF-A0A1A3B1T7-F1
#
_cell.length_a   1.000
_cell.length_b   1.000
_cell.length_c   1.000
_cell.angle_alpha   90.00
_cell.angle_beta   90.00
_cell.angle_gamma   90.00
#
_symmetry.space_group_name_H-M   'P 1'
#
loop_
_entity.id
_entity.type
_entity.pdbx_description
1 polymer ?
#
loop_
_entity_poly.entity_id
_entity_poly.type
_entity_poly.pdbx_seq_one_letter_code
_entity_poly.pdbx_strand_id
1 'polypeptide(L)'
;MGAEGTLHVDAMVMREFAASVGGAAEHLMAELEQLDDQVGQVLGGWRGASGTAYGSAWELWHKGATEVHAGLAMLAHLVGQAGGVYEQNEARAAQEMRGVYRG
;
A
#
# COMPACT_ATOMS: atom_id res chain seq x y z
N MET A 1 35.02 -0.22 -20.27
CA MET A 1 33.82 0.55 -19.88
C MET A 1 32.60 -0.35 -20.07
N GLY A 2 31.78 -0.51 -19.03
CA GLY A 2 30.45 -1.14 -19.11
C GLY A 2 30.29 -2.39 -18.26
N ALA A 3 29.75 -2.23 -17.05
CA ALA A 3 28.90 -3.19 -16.29
C ALA A 3 28.79 -2.90 -14.77
N GLU A 4 29.32 -1.78 -14.24
CA GLU A 4 29.23 -1.47 -12.79
C GLU A 4 27.93 -0.76 -12.36
N GLY A 5 26.77 -1.17 -12.89
CA GLY A 5 25.54 -0.47 -12.53
C GLY A 5 24.25 -1.18 -12.89
N THR A 6 24.26 -2.50 -13.04
CA THR A 6 22.99 -3.22 -13.15
C THR A 6 22.35 -3.22 -11.77
N LEU A 7 21.44 -2.27 -11.54
CA LEU A 7 20.55 -2.24 -10.40
C LEU A 7 19.69 -3.51 -10.47
N HIS A 8 20.15 -4.60 -9.84
CA HIS A 8 19.36 -5.82 -9.74
C HIS A 8 18.26 -5.55 -8.70
N VAL A 9 17.13 -5.08 -9.20
CA VAL A 9 15.93 -4.94 -8.39
C VAL A 9 15.38 -6.35 -8.18
N ASP A 10 15.46 -6.84 -6.95
CA ASP A 10 14.91 -8.14 -6.60
C ASP A 10 13.38 -8.09 -6.65
N ALA A 11 12.80 -8.66 -7.71
CA ALA A 11 11.36 -8.70 -7.92
C ALA A 11 10.62 -9.44 -6.78
N MET A 12 11.28 -10.38 -6.10
CA MET A 12 10.73 -11.07 -4.93
C MET A 12 10.59 -10.10 -3.76
N VAL A 13 11.63 -9.31 -3.47
CA VAL A 13 11.60 -8.29 -2.41
C VAL A 13 10.52 -7.24 -2.68
N MET A 14 10.34 -6.80 -3.93
CA MET A 14 9.26 -5.88 -4.29
C MET A 14 7.88 -6.47 -4.02
N ARG A 15 7.66 -7.75 -4.37
CA ARG A 15 6.38 -8.43 -4.13
C ARG A 15 6.10 -8.60 -2.64
N GLU A 16 7.10 -9.00 -1.86
CA GLU A 16 6.96 -9.14 -0.41
C GLU A 16 6.63 -7.81 0.25
N PHE A 17 7.31 -6.74 -0.15
CA PHE A 17 7.01 -5.39 0.31
C PHE A 17 5.58 -4.96 -0.06
N ALA A 18 5.18 -5.17 -1.32
CA ALA A 18 3.83 -4.85 -1.78
C ALA A 18 2.75 -5.61 -0.98
N ALA A 19 2.97 -6.91 -0.72
CA ALA A 19 2.07 -7.72 0.08
C ALA A 19 2.01 -7.24 1.54
N SER A 20 3.16 -6.91 2.14
CA SER A 20 3.23 -6.40 3.52
C SER A 20 2.50 -5.07 3.67
N VAL A 21 2.73 -4.11 2.75
CA VAL A 21 2.05 -2.81 2.78
C VAL A 21 0.56 -2.96 2.50
N GLY A 22 0.17 -3.84 1.57
CA GLY A 22 -1.24 -4.13 1.29
C GLY A 22 -1.95 -4.68 2.52
N GLY A 23 -1.38 -5.69 3.17
CA GLY A 23 -1.94 -6.27 4.40
C GLY A 23 -2.01 -5.27 5.55
N ALA A 24 -1.00 -4.40 5.71
CA ALA A 24 -1.03 -3.34 6.70
C ALA A 24 -2.13 -2.30 6.41
N ALA A 25 -2.36 -1.96 5.14
CA ALA A 25 -3.43 -1.06 4.72
C ALA A 25 -4.82 -1.65 5.02
N GLU A 26 -5.04 -2.92 4.69
CA GLU A 26 -6.29 -3.62 4.99
C GLU A 26 -6.55 -3.70 6.50
N HIS A 27 -5.52 -4.04 7.28
CA HIS A 27 -5.62 -4.08 8.73
C HIS A 27 -5.95 -2.72 9.33
N LEU A 28 -5.27 -1.65 8.87
CA LEU A 28 -5.56 -0.28 9.28
C LEU A 28 -7.02 0.09 8.98
N MET A 29 -7.53 -0.23 7.79
CA MET A 29 -8.93 0.08 7.43
C MET A 29 -9.91 -0.60 8.39
N ALA A 30 -9.69 -1.87 8.72
CA ALA A 30 -10.54 -2.60 9.66
C ALA A 30 -10.54 -2.00 11.06
N GLU A 31 -9.38 -1.50 11.54
CA GLU A 31 -9.30 -0.80 12.82
C GLU A 31 -9.98 0.57 12.79
N LEU A 32 -9.85 1.31 11.67
CA LEU A 32 -10.50 2.60 11.48
C LEU A 32 -12.03 2.48 11.49
N GLU A 33 -12.58 1.47 10.79
CA GLU A 33 -14.02 1.18 10.79
C GLU A 33 -14.54 0.86 12.19
N GLN A 34 -13.83 0.01 12.94
CA GLN A 34 -14.18 -0.30 14.33
C GLN A 34 -14.15 0.94 15.24
N LEU A 35 -13.20 1.84 15.01
CA LEU A 35 -13.08 3.06 15.80
C LEU A 35 -14.18 4.07 15.43
N ASP A 36 -14.55 4.18 14.15
CA ASP A 36 -15.66 5.02 13.70
C ASP A 36 -16.99 4.58 14.32
N ASP A 37 -17.26 3.27 14.36
CA ASP A 37 -18.42 2.71 15.05
C ASP A 37 -18.46 3.08 16.54
N GLN A 38 -17.31 2.94 17.24
CA GLN A 38 -17.21 3.29 18.65
C GLN A 38 -17.43 4.78 18.90
N VAL A 39 -16.84 5.64 18.08
CA VAL A 39 -17.01 7.09 18.21
C VAL A 39 -18.43 7.52 17.87
N GLY A 40 -19.05 6.92 16.85
CA GLY A 40 -20.46 7.15 16.52
C GLY A 40 -21.38 6.85 17.70
N GLN A 41 -21.14 5.76 18.44
CA GLN A 41 -21.91 5.44 19.65
C GLN A 41 -21.73 6.49 20.76
N VAL A 42 -20.50 6.95 21.01
CA VAL A 42 -20.22 7.98 22.02
C VAL A 42 -20.88 9.31 21.64
N LEU A 43 -20.76 9.73 20.38
CA LEU A 43 -21.34 10.97 19.87
C LEU A 43 -22.87 10.95 19.88
N GLY A 44 -23.50 9.78 19.68
CA GLY A 44 -24.96 9.64 19.79
C GLY A 44 -25.51 10.03 21.17
N GLY A 45 -24.73 9.86 22.24
CA GLY A 45 -25.09 10.27 23.60
C GLY A 45 -24.60 11.67 23.98
N TRP A 46 -23.53 12.15 23.36
CA TRP A 46 -22.83 13.37 23.78
C TRP A 46 -23.30 14.61 22.99
N ARG A 47 -24.24 15.34 23.57
CA ARG A 47 -24.83 16.56 22.99
C ARG A 47 -24.21 17.84 23.57
N GLY A 48 -24.36 18.94 22.83
CA GLY A 48 -23.88 20.28 23.20
C GLY A 48 -22.62 20.69 22.46
N ALA A 49 -22.13 21.92 22.73
CA ALA A 49 -21.04 22.54 21.97
C ALA A 49 -19.76 21.67 21.92
N SER A 50 -19.42 20.99 23.02
CA SER A 50 -18.25 20.11 23.07
C SER A 50 -18.42 18.85 22.21
N GLY A 51 -19.62 18.26 22.18
CA GLY A 51 -19.92 17.11 21.32
C GLY A 51 -19.87 17.49 19.83
N THR A 52 -20.41 18.65 19.48
CA THR A 52 -20.31 19.19 18.11
C THR A 52 -18.84 19.44 17.71
N ALA A 53 -18.06 20.08 18.57
CA ALA A 53 -16.64 20.35 18.27
C ALA A 53 -15.82 19.06 18.13
N TYR A 54 -16.06 18.08 19.00
CA TYR A 54 -15.43 16.76 18.89
C TYR A 54 -15.86 16.04 17.61
N GLY A 55 -17.15 16.04 17.26
CA GLY A 55 -17.65 15.44 16.03
C GLY A 55 -17.02 16.02 14.77
N SER A 56 -16.90 17.34 14.68
CA SER A 56 -16.21 17.98 13.53
C SER A 56 -14.71 17.64 13.47
N ALA A 57 -14.04 17.56 14.63
CA ALA A 57 -12.64 17.12 14.68
C ALA A 57 -12.49 15.64 14.27
N TRP A 58 -13.44 14.80 14.68
CA TRP A 58 -13.51 13.39 14.31
C TRP A 58 -13.68 13.20 12.80
N GLU A 59 -14.63 13.89 12.17
CA GLU A 59 -14.85 13.83 10.73
C GLU A 59 -13.60 14.20 9.94
N LEU A 60 -12.90 15.26 10.36
CA LEU A 60 -11.65 15.69 9.72
C LEU A 60 -10.55 14.62 9.88
N TRP A 61 -10.39 14.07 11.08
CA TRP A 61 -9.43 13.02 11.35
C TRP A 61 -9.73 11.75 10.52
N HIS A 62 -10.99 11.31 10.50
CA HIS A 62 -11.41 10.10 9.79
C HIS A 62 -11.17 10.24 8.28
N LYS A 63 -11.47 11.41 7.72
CA LYS A 63 -11.13 11.71 6.31
C LYS A 63 -9.62 11.57 6.06
N GLY A 64 -8.78 12.16 6.90
CA GLY A 64 -7.33 12.06 6.77
C GLY A 64 -6.81 10.62 6.91
N ALA A 65 -7.39 9.83 7.81
CA ALA A 65 -7.04 8.42 7.97
C ALA A 65 -7.38 7.60 6.71
N THR A 66 -8.54 7.85 6.09
CA THR A 66 -8.92 7.23 4.81
C THR A 66 -8.00 7.65 3.66
N GLU A 67 -7.51 8.89 3.63
CA GLU A 67 -6.50 9.35 2.66
C GLU A 67 -5.17 8.60 2.82
N VAL A 68 -4.72 8.37 4.06
CA VAL A 68 -3.51 7.57 4.35
C VAL A 68 -3.69 6.13 3.87
N HIS A 69 -4.82 5.50 4.20
CA HIS A 69 -5.14 4.15 3.72
C HIS A 69 -5.10 4.06 2.19
N ALA A 70 -5.75 5.01 1.49
CA ALA A 70 -5.74 5.06 0.03
C ALA A 70 -4.32 5.19 -0.54
N GLY A 71 -3.47 6.02 0.09
CA GLY A 71 -2.05 6.16 -0.27
C GLY A 71 -1.27 4.85 -0.13
N LEU A 72 -1.44 4.14 0.99
CA LEU A 72 -0.78 2.85 1.23
C LEU A 72 -1.25 1.78 0.23
N ALA A 73 -2.54 1.70 -0.05
CA ALA A 73 -3.10 0.77 -1.03
C ALA A 73 -2.55 1.05 -2.44
N MET A 74 -2.46 2.33 -2.84
CA MET A 74 -1.84 2.71 -4.12
C MET A 74 -0.37 2.35 -4.18
N LEU A 75 0.40 2.59 -3.11
CA LEU A 75 1.82 2.22 -3.05
C LEU A 75 2.02 0.71 -3.18
N ALA A 76 1.24 -0.09 -2.45
CA ALA A 76 1.27 -1.56 -2.56
C ALA A 76 1.00 -2.00 -4.00
N HIS A 77 -0.02 -1.43 -4.63
CA HIS A 77 -0.36 -1.74 -6.02
C HIS A 77 0.76 -1.41 -7.01
N LEU A 78 1.31 -0.19 -6.94
CA LEU A 78 2.36 0.27 -7.85
C LEU A 78 3.65 -0.55 -7.70
N VAL A 79 4.05 -0.86 -6.46
CA VAL A 79 5.23 -1.70 -6.21
C VAL A 79 5.01 -3.13 -6.70
N GLY A 80 3.82 -3.69 -6.50
CA GLY A 80 3.46 -5.01 -7.02
C GLY A 80 3.51 -5.08 -8.54
N GLN A 81 2.96 -4.08 -9.24
CA GLN A 81 3.05 -3.98 -10.70
C GLN A 81 4.50 -3.90 -11.18
N ALA A 82 5.31 -3.04 -10.56
CA ALA A 82 6.71 -2.89 -10.92
C ALA A 82 7.46 -4.22 -10.75
N GLY A 83 7.28 -4.93 -9.63
CA GLY A 83 7.88 -6.25 -9.41
C GLY A 83 7.49 -7.27 -10.48
N GLY A 84 6.23 -7.29 -10.92
CA GLY A 84 5.77 -8.17 -12.00
C GLY A 84 6.41 -7.85 -13.36
N VAL A 85 6.59 -6.57 -13.68
CA VAL A 85 7.27 -6.14 -14.92
C VAL A 85 8.75 -6.52 -14.89
N TYR A 86 9.42 -6.36 -13.74
CA TYR A 86 10.83 -6.75 -13.59
C TYR A 86 11.04 -8.26 -13.78
N GLU A 87 10.20 -9.10 -13.17
CA GLU A 87 10.29 -10.55 -13.34
C GLU A 87 10.09 -10.99 -14.81
N GLN A 88 9.14 -10.38 -15.51
CA GLN A 88 8.91 -10.68 -16.93
C GLN A 88 10.11 -10.31 -17.80
N ASN A 89 10.75 -9.17 -17.52
CA ASN A 89 11.93 -8.73 -18.26
C ASN A 89 13.12 -9.65 -18.01
N GLU A 90 13.38 -10.03 -16.75
CA GLU A 90 14.43 -11.00 -16.40
C GLU A 90 14.20 -12.36 -17.08
N ALA A 91 12.95 -12.85 -17.08
CA ALA A 91 12.61 -14.11 -17.75
C ALA A 91 12.86 -14.07 -19.26
N ARG A 92 12.53 -12.95 -19.94
CA ARG A 92 12.80 -12.75 -21.37
C ARG A 92 14.30 -12.67 -21.66
N ALA A 93 15.04 -11.87 -20.89
CA ALA A 93 16.49 -11.74 -21.04
C ALA A 93 17.21 -13.10 -20.85
N ALA A 94 16.78 -13.89 -19.87
CA ALA A 94 17.31 -15.23 -19.65
C ALA A 94 17.01 -16.20 -20.80
N GLN A 95 15.83 -16.09 -21.44
CA GLN A 95 15.48 -16.89 -22.62
C GLN A 95 16.33 -16.50 -23.83
N GLU A 96 16.51 -15.20 -24.08
CA GLU A 96 17.35 -14.69 -25.17
C GLU A 96 18.81 -15.14 -25.01
N MET A 97 19.38 -15.00 -23.80
CA MET A 97 20.74 -15.46 -23.52
C MET A 97 20.93 -16.97 -23.74
N ARG A 98 19.93 -17.79 -23.35
CA ARG A 98 19.96 -19.25 -23.61
C ARG A 98 19.84 -19.57 -25.10
N GLY A 99 19.14 -18.74 -25.87
CA GLY A 99 19.07 -18.85 -27.33
C GLY A 99 20.40 -18.54 -28.01
N VAL A 100 21.07 -17.48 -27.56
CA VAL A 100 22.41 -17.09 -28.07
C VAL A 100 23.46 -18.14 -27.77
N TYR A 101 23.45 -18.77 -26.60
CA TYR A 101 24.42 -19.82 -26.24
C TYR A 101 24.19 -21.17 -26.95
N ARG A 102 23.00 -21.38 -27.55
CA ARG A 102 22.67 -22.60 -28.30
C ARG A 102 22.75 -22.45 -29.83
N GLY A 103 23.09 -21.26 -30.32
CA GLY A 103 23.24 -20.94 -31.75
C GLY A 103 24.67 -21.02 -32.24
#